data_AF-A0A5M3N2K5-F1
#
_entry.id   AF-A0A5M3N2K5-F1
#
_cell.length_a   1.000
_cell.length_b   1.000
_cell.length_c   1.000
_cell.angle_alpha   90.00
_cell.angle_beta   90.00
_cell.angle_gamma   90.00
#
_symmetry.space_group_name_H-M   'P 1'
#
loop_
_entity.id
_entity.type
_entity.pdbx_description
1 polymer ?
#
loop_
_entity_poly.entity_id
_entity_poly.type
_entity_poly.pdbx_seq_one_letter_code
_entity_poly.pdbx_strand_id
1 'polypeptide(L)'
;MISFRAARLPPSVSMTGPTRSLRCISSSASVFKALPFFLNNLRSGTDEQGPGKHLRMLMFGKPGAGKGTLSGRLVQKYDILSLSTGDLLRQHIAEKTEIGRQAEEIVAQGLLLPDELMLKVVTSRLSLVQNRHWILDGFPRTLGQGKLLDEHLLSQNTPLSLVVNLEVPDDVILGRITDRWIHLPSGRVYNLSYNRPKVDGFDDETGEPLSKRPDDNEEVFSRRLKQFYDSTSPLLSYYSSHTNSTRLMTLKGHTSDEIWPRLEATVLGAAPGLRERPAWKKHSLSEAVLERKVMVAGKPN
;
A
#
# COMPACT_ATOMS: atom_id res chain seq x y z
N MET A 1 -31.24 -52.02 -48.59
CA MET A 1 -32.65 -52.41 -48.36
C MET A 1 -33.33 -51.34 -47.51
N ILE A 2 -34.36 -50.69 -48.07
CA ILE A 2 -35.57 -50.11 -47.45
C ILE A 2 -35.37 -48.96 -46.41
N SER A 3 -36.08 -47.83 -46.37
CA SER A 3 -36.86 -46.97 -47.28
C SER A 3 -37.36 -45.76 -46.45
N PHE A 4 -37.57 -44.62 -47.10
CA PHE A 4 -38.13 -43.33 -46.67
C PHE A 4 -39.44 -43.35 -45.85
N ARG A 5 -39.66 -42.32 -44.99
CA ARG A 5 -40.71 -41.27 -45.20
C ARG A 5 -40.74 -40.18 -44.11
N ALA A 6 -40.91 -38.94 -44.57
CA ALA A 6 -41.34 -37.76 -43.82
C ALA A 6 -42.88 -37.60 -43.84
N ALA A 7 -43.46 -36.81 -42.91
CA ALA A 7 -44.32 -35.62 -43.19
C ALA A 7 -45.36 -35.24 -42.10
N ARG A 8 -45.45 -33.91 -41.88
CA ARG A 8 -46.64 -33.02 -41.72
C ARG A 8 -47.32 -32.74 -40.36
N LEU A 9 -47.45 -31.41 -40.09
CA LEU A 9 -48.32 -30.64 -39.17
C LEU A 9 -49.81 -30.65 -39.62
N PRO A 10 -50.78 -30.23 -38.77
CA PRO A 10 -51.31 -28.83 -38.75
C PRO A 10 -51.93 -28.40 -37.38
N PRO A 11 -52.76 -27.32 -37.24
CA PRO A 11 -52.57 -25.89 -37.57
C PRO A 11 -52.84 -24.92 -36.38
N SER A 12 -52.66 -23.62 -36.65
CA SER A 12 -52.90 -22.43 -35.82
C SER A 12 -54.37 -21.99 -35.70
N VAL A 13 -54.74 -21.35 -34.57
CA VAL A 13 -55.88 -20.40 -34.49
C VAL A 13 -55.51 -19.20 -33.60
N SER A 14 -55.71 -18.00 -34.15
CA SER A 14 -55.65 -16.68 -33.50
C SER A 14 -57.06 -16.16 -33.20
N MET A 15 -57.27 -15.37 -32.13
CA MET A 15 -58.32 -14.33 -31.97
C MET A 15 -57.93 -13.41 -30.78
N THR A 16 -57.46 -12.18 -31.03
CA THR A 16 -58.16 -10.87 -30.89
C THR A 16 -58.58 -10.46 -29.46
N GLY A 17 -58.14 -9.26 -29.05
CA GLY A 17 -58.33 -8.67 -27.70
C GLY A 17 -59.75 -8.20 -27.35
N PRO A 18 -59.92 -7.46 -26.24
CA PRO A 18 -59.93 -6.00 -26.37
C PRO A 18 -59.27 -5.21 -25.22
N THR A 19 -58.97 -3.96 -25.55
CA THR A 19 -58.56 -2.83 -24.71
C THR A 19 -59.67 -2.32 -23.77
N ARG A 20 -59.32 -1.92 -22.55
CA ARG A 20 -59.98 -0.77 -21.88
C ARG A 20 -59.09 -0.11 -20.82
N SER A 21 -58.91 1.18 -21.02
CA SER A 21 -58.31 2.18 -20.12
C SER A 21 -59.28 2.53 -18.98
N LEU A 22 -58.78 2.79 -17.76
CA LEU A 22 -58.85 4.11 -17.10
C LEU A 22 -58.57 4.09 -15.58
N ARG A 23 -57.79 5.11 -15.17
CA ARG A 23 -57.82 5.91 -13.92
C ARG A 23 -57.00 5.50 -12.69
N CYS A 24 -56.07 6.41 -12.37
CA CYS A 24 -55.57 6.73 -11.04
C CYS A 24 -56.70 7.01 -10.04
N ILE A 25 -56.50 6.57 -8.80
CA ILE A 25 -57.02 7.21 -7.59
C ILE A 25 -55.85 7.30 -6.59
N SER A 26 -55.77 8.47 -5.96
CA SER A 26 -54.81 8.92 -4.96
C SER A 26 -55.13 8.41 -3.54
N SER A 27 -54.34 8.85 -2.55
CA SER A 27 -54.50 8.75 -1.09
C SER A 27 -53.74 7.55 -0.48
N SER A 28 -52.58 7.68 0.16
CA SER A 28 -52.14 8.44 1.35
C SER A 28 -51.91 7.49 2.54
N ALA A 29 -50.77 7.71 3.22
CA ALA A 29 -50.46 7.37 4.61
C ALA A 29 -50.05 5.91 4.95
N SER A 30 -48.73 5.72 4.97
CA SER A 30 -47.93 5.26 6.13
C SER A 30 -48.45 4.12 7.00
N VAL A 31 -47.77 2.96 6.94
CA VAL A 31 -47.31 2.22 8.15
C VAL A 31 -45.99 1.52 7.84
N PHE A 32 -44.90 2.07 8.39
CA PHE A 32 -43.64 1.37 8.61
C PHE A 32 -43.87 0.20 9.58
N LYS A 33 -43.39 -1.01 9.26
CA LYS A 33 -43.04 -2.00 10.28
C LYS A 33 -41.86 -2.88 9.84
N ALA A 34 -40.73 -2.57 10.47
CA ALA A 34 -39.66 -3.44 10.94
C ALA A 34 -38.84 -4.26 9.91
N LEU A 35 -37.74 -3.63 9.44
CA LEU A 35 -36.52 -4.34 9.03
C LEU A 35 -35.56 -4.46 10.24
N PRO A 36 -34.90 -5.62 10.44
CA PRO A 36 -34.01 -5.85 11.58
C PRO A 36 -32.69 -5.09 11.44
N PHE A 37 -32.51 -4.12 12.35
CA PHE A 37 -31.28 -3.70 13.04
C PHE A 37 -29.97 -4.37 12.59
N PHE A 38 -29.32 -3.93 11.49
CA PHE A 38 -27.86 -3.94 11.29
C PHE A 38 -27.41 -3.15 10.04
N LEU A 39 -28.05 -2.00 9.78
CA LEU A 39 -27.67 -1.05 8.71
C LEU A 39 -27.50 0.38 9.25
N ASN A 40 -26.93 0.51 10.44
CA ASN A 40 -26.59 1.82 11.01
C ASN A 40 -25.22 1.77 11.67
N ASN A 41 -24.17 1.62 10.87
CA ASN A 41 -22.87 2.22 11.18
C ASN A 41 -21.99 2.52 9.95
N LEU A 42 -22.60 2.60 8.75
CA LEU A 42 -22.11 3.49 7.69
C LEU A 42 -22.62 4.91 7.98
N ARG A 43 -22.39 5.43 9.19
CA ARG A 43 -22.19 6.87 9.31
C ARG A 43 -20.83 7.11 8.70
N SER A 44 -20.88 7.49 7.42
CA SER A 44 -20.04 8.55 6.91
C SER A 44 -19.73 9.51 8.04
N GLY A 45 -18.51 9.42 8.58
CA GLY A 45 -17.86 10.63 9.02
C GLY A 45 -17.76 11.47 7.76
N THR A 46 -18.74 12.34 7.56
CA THR A 46 -18.51 13.56 6.80
C THR A 46 -17.41 14.27 7.58
N ASP A 47 -16.16 14.00 7.23
CA ASP A 47 -15.15 15.03 7.34
C ASP A 47 -15.66 16.16 6.44
N GLU A 48 -16.42 17.08 7.03
CA GLU A 48 -16.45 18.46 6.56
C GLU A 48 -15.09 19.10 6.86
N GLN A 49 -14.06 18.54 6.25
CA GLN A 49 -12.89 19.27 5.85
C GLN A 49 -13.14 19.50 4.35
N GLY A 50 -12.78 20.66 3.79
CA GLY A 50 -12.86 20.88 2.33
C GLY A 50 -12.00 19.86 1.56
N PRO A 51 -11.50 20.14 0.34
CA PRO A 51 -10.42 19.34 -0.25
C PRO A 51 -9.14 19.49 0.62
N GLY A 52 -9.13 18.84 1.78
CA GLY A 52 -8.08 18.84 2.77
C GLY A 52 -6.96 17.98 2.23
N LYS A 53 -5.80 18.61 2.03
CA LYS A 53 -4.59 18.00 1.47
C LYS A 53 -4.22 16.75 2.29
N HIS A 54 -4.59 15.56 1.81
CA HIS A 54 -4.13 14.31 2.41
C HIS A 54 -2.61 14.27 2.42
N LEU A 55 -2.03 13.68 3.47
CA LEU A 55 -0.59 13.50 3.57
C LEU A 55 -0.16 12.49 2.49
N ARG A 56 0.74 12.94 1.63
CA ARG A 56 1.36 12.16 0.55
C ARG A 56 2.85 12.25 0.72
N MET A 57 3.40 11.26 1.41
CA MET A 57 4.76 11.31 1.90
C MET A 57 5.66 10.32 1.15
N LEU A 58 6.84 10.76 0.74
CA LEU A 58 7.93 9.87 0.34
C LEU A 58 8.92 9.71 1.48
N MET A 59 9.48 8.50 1.62
CA MET A 59 10.53 8.23 2.58
C MET A 59 11.78 7.67 1.89
N PHE A 60 12.83 8.48 1.88
CA PHE A 60 14.16 8.15 1.38
C PHE A 60 15.10 7.74 2.51
N GLY A 61 16.17 7.08 2.11
CA GLY A 61 17.26 6.67 2.99
C GLY A 61 17.89 5.40 2.48
N LYS A 62 19.14 5.18 2.89
CA LYS A 62 19.94 4.01 2.52
C LYS A 62 19.22 2.69 2.87
N PRO A 63 19.52 1.57 2.19
CA PRO A 63 19.11 0.24 2.64
C PRO A 63 19.49 0.07 4.12
N GLY A 64 18.60 -0.44 4.98
CA GLY A 64 18.89 -0.58 6.42
C GLY A 64 18.76 0.68 7.27
N ALA A 65 18.46 1.86 6.71
CA ALA A 65 18.29 3.10 7.48
C ALA A 65 17.12 3.10 8.50
N GLY A 66 16.26 2.06 8.51
CA GLY A 66 15.14 1.95 9.46
C GLY A 66 13.81 2.52 8.94
N LYS A 67 13.69 2.73 7.64
CA LYS A 67 12.48 3.20 6.95
C LYS A 67 11.24 2.39 7.33
N GLY A 68 11.26 1.06 7.12
CA GLY A 68 10.15 0.17 7.47
C GLY A 68 9.75 0.26 8.95
N THR A 69 10.72 0.37 9.86
CA THR A 69 10.46 0.53 11.30
C THR A 69 9.73 1.84 11.61
N LEU A 70 10.22 2.96 11.06
CA LEU A 70 9.66 4.28 11.31
C LEU A 70 8.28 4.47 10.65
N SER A 71 8.10 3.99 9.42
CA SER A 71 6.78 3.96 8.77
C SER A 71 5.81 3.04 9.50
N GLY A 72 6.25 1.88 9.98
CA GLY A 72 5.45 0.99 10.80
C GLY A 72 4.93 1.67 12.06
N ARG A 73 5.81 2.43 12.77
CA ARG A 73 5.40 3.23 13.93
C ARG A 73 4.37 4.31 13.58
N LEU A 74 4.53 4.99 12.44
CA LEU A 74 3.54 5.97 11.95
C LEU A 74 2.19 5.32 11.67
N VAL A 75 2.16 4.17 10.99
CA VAL A 75 0.93 3.42 10.68
C VAL A 75 0.24 2.88 11.94
N GLN A 76 1.02 2.46 12.95
CA GLN A 76 0.48 2.00 14.22
C GLN A 76 -0.18 3.12 15.02
N LYS A 77 0.41 4.32 15.00
CA LYS A 77 -0.06 5.46 15.79
C LYS A 77 -1.13 6.30 15.09
N TYR A 78 -1.09 6.44 13.77
CA TYR A 78 -1.95 7.34 13.01
C TYR A 78 -2.74 6.61 11.91
N ASP A 79 -3.82 7.22 11.41
CA ASP A 79 -4.56 6.73 10.24
C ASP A 79 -3.81 7.03 8.92
N ILE A 80 -2.58 6.51 8.85
CA ILE A 80 -1.72 6.54 7.67
C ILE A 80 -1.60 5.13 7.11
N LEU A 81 -1.56 5.05 5.79
CA LEU A 81 -1.29 3.86 5.02
C LEU A 81 0.19 3.84 4.59
N SER A 82 0.89 2.71 4.69
CA SER A 82 2.25 2.58 4.15
C SER A 82 2.26 1.63 2.95
N LEU A 83 2.95 2.06 1.89
CA LEU A 83 3.26 1.26 0.72
C LEU A 83 4.78 1.06 0.66
N SER A 84 5.25 -0.15 0.95
CA SER A 84 6.65 -0.55 0.74
C SER A 84 6.76 -1.27 -0.60
N THR A 85 7.46 -0.68 -1.56
CA THR A 85 7.63 -1.30 -2.89
C THR A 85 8.47 -2.58 -2.82
N GLY A 86 9.44 -2.63 -1.90
CA GLY A 86 10.25 -3.82 -1.69
C GLY A 86 9.44 -5.00 -1.16
N ASP A 87 8.53 -4.76 -0.21
CA ASP A 87 7.66 -5.81 0.33
C ASP A 87 6.58 -6.22 -0.69
N LEU A 88 6.05 -5.26 -1.45
CA LEU A 88 5.13 -5.53 -2.54
C LEU A 88 5.75 -6.43 -3.63
N LEU A 89 6.98 -6.16 -4.02
CA LEU A 89 7.70 -7.01 -4.98
C LEU A 89 7.97 -8.40 -4.42
N ARG A 90 8.41 -8.51 -3.16
CA ARG A 90 8.61 -9.80 -2.49
C ARG A 90 7.31 -10.61 -2.38
N GLN A 91 6.19 -9.94 -2.11
CA GLN A 91 4.87 -10.57 -2.13
C GLN A 91 4.55 -11.11 -3.53
N HIS A 92 4.77 -10.33 -4.59
CA HIS A 92 4.55 -10.79 -5.96
C HIS A 92 5.43 -11.99 -6.33
N ILE A 93 6.70 -12.01 -5.89
CA ILE A 93 7.63 -13.14 -6.05
C ILE A 93 7.10 -14.37 -5.33
N ALA A 94 6.71 -14.24 -4.06
CA ALA A 94 6.17 -15.33 -3.25
C ALA A 94 4.86 -15.90 -3.84
N GLU A 95 3.99 -15.04 -4.35
CA GLU A 95 2.74 -15.40 -5.04
C GLU A 95 2.97 -15.91 -6.49
N LYS A 96 4.22 -15.89 -6.99
CA LYS A 96 4.61 -16.30 -8.35
C LYS A 96 3.78 -15.62 -9.46
N THR A 97 3.41 -14.36 -9.25
CA THR A 97 2.69 -13.56 -10.27
C THR A 97 3.60 -13.27 -11.46
N GLU A 98 3.03 -12.79 -12.57
CA GLU A 98 3.82 -12.41 -13.75
C GLU A 98 4.91 -11.37 -13.41
N ILE A 99 4.53 -10.32 -12.67
CA ILE A 99 5.47 -9.31 -12.16
C ILE A 99 6.50 -9.95 -11.22
N GLY A 100 6.07 -10.88 -10.38
CA GLY A 100 6.94 -11.61 -9.44
C GLY A 100 8.05 -12.37 -10.17
N ARG A 101 7.70 -13.13 -11.21
CA ARG A 101 8.66 -13.90 -12.01
C ARG A 101 9.67 -13.00 -12.72
N GLN A 102 9.21 -11.87 -13.27
CA GLN A 102 10.10 -10.88 -13.89
C GLN A 102 11.00 -10.17 -12.86
N ALA A 103 10.53 -10.02 -11.62
CA ALA A 103 11.24 -9.34 -10.55
C ALA A 103 12.23 -10.23 -9.79
N GLU A 104 12.00 -11.55 -9.74
CA GLU A 104 12.68 -12.47 -8.83
C GLU A 104 14.21 -12.40 -8.94
N GLU A 105 14.75 -12.60 -10.15
CA GLU A 105 16.19 -12.59 -10.38
C GLU A 105 16.80 -11.18 -10.17
N ILE A 106 16.13 -10.14 -10.67
CA ILE A 106 16.59 -8.75 -10.56
C ILE A 106 16.69 -8.33 -9.08
N VAL A 107 15.67 -8.67 -8.28
CA VAL A 107 15.59 -8.34 -6.85
C VAL A 107 16.62 -9.13 -6.04
N ALA A 108 16.81 -10.42 -6.35
CA ALA A 108 17.81 -11.28 -5.72
C ALA A 108 19.24 -10.75 -5.95
N GLN A 109 19.50 -10.19 -7.13
CA GLN A 109 20.76 -9.52 -7.46
C GLN A 109 20.86 -8.09 -6.89
N GLY A 110 19.83 -7.59 -6.19
CA GLY A 110 19.82 -6.25 -5.63
C GLY A 110 19.80 -5.13 -6.67
N LEU A 111 19.36 -5.41 -7.89
CA LEU A 111 19.24 -4.44 -8.98
C LEU A 111 17.89 -3.71 -8.95
N LEU A 112 17.76 -2.68 -9.79
CA LEU A 112 16.51 -1.96 -9.98
C LEU A 112 15.73 -2.55 -11.15
N LEU A 113 14.43 -2.69 -10.95
CA LEU A 113 13.51 -2.98 -12.04
C LEU A 113 13.35 -1.76 -12.96
N PRO A 114 12.95 -1.97 -14.23
CA PRO A 114 12.64 -0.88 -15.15
C PRO A 114 11.61 0.11 -14.59
N ASP A 115 11.83 1.39 -14.86
CA ASP A 115 11.06 2.50 -14.29
C ASP A 115 9.56 2.39 -14.59
N GLU A 116 9.18 2.06 -15.82
CA GLU A 116 7.77 1.91 -16.23
C GLU A 116 7.07 0.75 -15.52
N LEU A 117 7.77 -0.37 -15.33
CA LEU A 117 7.23 -1.52 -14.61
C LEU A 117 6.96 -1.15 -13.16
N MET A 118 7.90 -0.46 -12.52
CA MET A 118 7.73 0.02 -11.14
C MET A 118 6.62 1.04 -11.02
N LEU A 119 6.50 1.97 -11.97
CA LEU A 119 5.40 2.94 -11.97
C LEU A 119 4.04 2.24 -12.07
N LYS A 120 3.88 1.25 -12.95
CA LYS A 120 2.63 0.47 -13.06
C LYS A 120 2.28 -0.23 -11.75
N VAL A 121 3.25 -0.88 -11.12
CA VAL A 121 3.08 -1.55 -9.82
C VAL A 121 2.63 -0.56 -8.74
N VAL A 122 3.30 0.58 -8.62
CA VAL A 122 3.02 1.59 -7.59
C VAL A 122 1.68 2.29 -7.83
N THR A 123 1.42 2.76 -9.06
CA THR A 123 0.19 3.50 -9.39
C THR A 123 -1.06 2.65 -9.22
N SER A 124 -0.99 1.35 -9.54
CA SER A 124 -2.09 0.40 -9.29
C SER A 124 -2.49 0.36 -7.81
N ARG A 125 -1.52 0.45 -6.88
CA ARG A 125 -1.78 0.47 -5.45
C ARG A 125 -2.18 1.85 -4.94
N LEU A 126 -1.55 2.92 -5.43
CA LEU A 126 -1.89 4.30 -5.06
C LEU A 126 -3.36 4.62 -5.41
N SER A 127 -3.86 4.08 -6.52
CA SER A 127 -5.27 4.25 -6.93
C SER A 127 -6.28 3.78 -5.86
N LEU A 128 -5.92 2.76 -5.07
CA LEU A 128 -6.78 2.20 -4.02
C LEU A 128 -6.80 3.06 -2.74
N VAL A 129 -5.88 4.00 -2.61
CA VAL A 129 -5.63 4.78 -1.38
C VAL A 129 -5.62 6.29 -1.61
N GLN A 130 -6.09 6.77 -2.76
CA GLN A 130 -6.04 8.19 -3.16
C GLN A 130 -6.66 9.16 -2.15
N ASN A 131 -7.72 8.72 -1.46
CA ASN A 131 -8.50 9.52 -0.51
C ASN A 131 -8.05 9.32 0.95
N ARG A 132 -6.80 8.87 1.17
CA ARG A 132 -6.24 8.62 2.51
C ARG A 132 -4.82 9.14 2.61
N HIS A 133 -4.34 9.30 3.83
CA HIS A 133 -2.94 9.59 4.11
C HIS A 133 -2.08 8.37 3.74
N TRP A 134 -1.00 8.57 2.99
CA TRP A 134 -0.08 7.48 2.65
C TRP A 134 1.40 7.88 2.72
N ILE A 135 2.23 6.87 3.00
CA ILE A 135 3.69 6.90 2.96
C ILE A 135 4.15 5.91 1.90
N LEU A 136 4.99 6.35 0.98
CA LEU A 136 5.65 5.51 -0.01
C LEU A 136 7.11 5.30 0.42
N ASP A 137 7.46 4.05 0.70
CA ASP A 137 8.81 3.61 1.04
C ASP A 137 9.42 2.81 -0.12
N GLY A 138 10.64 3.19 -0.49
CA GLY A 138 11.44 2.47 -1.47
C GLY A 138 11.08 2.79 -2.93
N PHE A 139 10.30 3.83 -3.19
CA PHE A 139 10.05 4.41 -4.51
C PHE A 139 9.79 5.91 -4.38
N PRO A 140 10.26 6.74 -5.33
CA PRO A 140 11.10 6.42 -6.48
C PRO A 140 12.54 6.05 -6.06
N ARG A 141 13.30 5.40 -6.94
CA ARG A 141 14.74 5.09 -6.74
C ARG A 141 15.66 5.65 -7.82
N THR A 142 15.09 6.07 -8.94
CA THR A 142 15.78 6.75 -10.05
C THR A 142 15.10 8.10 -10.32
N LEU A 143 15.81 9.01 -10.96
CA LEU A 143 15.24 10.30 -11.40
C LEU A 143 14.07 10.11 -12.36
N GLY A 144 14.13 9.11 -13.25
CA GLY A 144 13.04 8.77 -14.16
C GLY A 144 11.76 8.41 -13.41
N GLN A 145 11.86 7.54 -12.40
CA GLN A 145 10.74 7.20 -11.53
C GLN A 145 10.17 8.41 -10.79
N GLY A 146 11.03 9.33 -10.33
CA GLY A 146 10.60 10.54 -9.63
C GLY A 146 9.76 11.46 -10.52
N LYS A 147 10.22 11.72 -11.74
CA LYS A 147 9.47 12.52 -12.72
C LYS A 147 8.14 11.88 -13.08
N LEU A 148 8.15 10.57 -13.37
CA LEU A 148 6.94 9.82 -13.71
C LEU A 148 5.90 9.82 -12.58
N LEU A 149 6.36 9.72 -11.31
CA LEU A 149 5.47 9.80 -10.16
C LEU A 149 4.85 11.20 -10.03
N ASP A 150 5.65 12.24 -10.15
CA ASP A 150 5.17 13.62 -10.03
C ASP A 150 4.18 13.95 -11.16
N GLU A 151 4.47 13.58 -12.40
CA GLU A 151 3.55 13.71 -13.54
C GLU A 151 2.21 12.99 -13.27
N HIS A 152 2.27 11.75 -12.75
CA HIS A 152 1.07 10.99 -12.40
C HIS A 152 0.24 11.70 -11.32
N LEU A 153 0.88 12.17 -10.25
CA LEU A 153 0.21 12.84 -9.13
C LEU A 153 -0.37 14.22 -9.52
N LEU A 154 0.34 14.96 -10.38
CA LEU A 154 -0.11 16.24 -10.93
C LEU A 154 -1.34 16.06 -11.84
N SER A 155 -1.37 15.00 -12.68
CA SER A 155 -2.53 14.69 -13.51
C SER A 155 -3.81 14.42 -12.70
N GLN A 156 -3.64 14.00 -11.45
CA GLN A 156 -4.72 13.73 -10.50
C GLN A 156 -4.99 14.91 -9.55
N ASN A 157 -4.35 16.06 -9.77
CA ASN A 157 -4.40 17.24 -8.89
C ASN A 157 -4.11 16.92 -7.41
N THR A 158 -3.19 15.98 -7.17
CA THR A 158 -2.92 15.48 -5.82
C THR A 158 -1.41 15.34 -5.57
N PRO A 159 -0.69 16.48 -5.55
CA PRO A 159 0.77 16.52 -5.46
C PRO A 159 1.29 15.97 -4.12
N LEU A 160 2.57 15.64 -4.09
CA LEU A 160 3.28 15.28 -2.87
C LEU A 160 3.21 16.42 -1.84
N SER A 161 3.14 16.05 -0.56
CA SER A 161 3.15 17.00 0.55
C SER A 161 4.48 17.04 1.26
N LEU A 162 5.13 15.90 1.43
CA LEU A 162 6.31 15.74 2.26
C LEU A 162 7.27 14.70 1.68
N VAL A 163 8.56 15.02 1.73
CA VAL A 163 9.64 14.07 1.46
C VAL A 163 10.52 14.03 2.69
N VAL A 164 10.73 12.85 3.27
CA VAL A 164 11.64 12.66 4.39
C VAL A 164 12.83 11.84 3.94
N ASN A 165 14.04 12.33 4.18
CA ASN A 165 15.27 11.59 3.99
C ASN A 165 15.85 11.15 5.33
N LEU A 166 16.10 9.86 5.50
CA LEU A 166 16.79 9.32 6.67
C LEU A 166 18.27 9.20 6.40
N GLU A 167 19.07 10.00 7.12
CA GLU A 167 20.52 10.01 7.05
C GLU A 167 21.08 9.25 8.25
N VAL A 168 21.45 8.00 8.02
CA VAL A 168 22.07 7.11 9.00
C VAL A 168 23.50 6.79 8.54
N PRO A 169 24.49 6.78 9.45
CA PRO A 169 25.87 6.38 9.14
C PRO A 169 25.98 4.96 8.58
N ASP A 170 26.97 4.73 7.70
CA ASP A 170 27.13 3.46 6.98
C ASP A 170 27.55 2.30 7.90
N ASP A 171 28.37 2.57 8.91
CA ASP A 171 28.80 1.61 9.94
C ASP A 171 27.61 1.06 10.74
N VAL A 172 26.67 1.94 11.10
CA VAL A 172 25.43 1.54 11.77
C VAL A 172 24.62 0.65 10.85
N ILE A 173 24.42 1.06 9.58
CA ILE A 173 23.58 0.35 8.61
C ILE A 173 24.03 -1.09 8.38
N LEU A 174 25.34 -1.34 8.26
CA LEU A 174 25.87 -2.68 8.01
C LEU A 174 25.47 -3.64 9.13
N GLY A 175 25.71 -3.27 10.39
CA GLY A 175 25.29 -4.05 11.55
C GLY A 175 23.78 -4.31 11.55
N ARG A 176 22.97 -3.33 11.11
CA ARG A 176 21.52 -3.49 11.03
C ARG A 176 21.05 -4.54 10.03
N ILE A 177 21.76 -4.72 8.93
CA ILE A 177 21.38 -5.68 7.89
C ILE A 177 21.79 -7.08 8.32
N THR A 178 23.01 -7.23 8.81
CA THR A 178 23.52 -8.52 9.32
C THR A 178 22.64 -9.09 10.42
N ASP A 179 22.16 -8.25 11.34
CA ASP A 179 21.34 -8.67 12.47
C ASP A 179 19.83 -8.74 12.17
N ARG A 180 19.39 -8.45 10.94
CA ARG A 180 17.95 -8.42 10.60
C ARG A 180 17.35 -9.81 10.54
N TRP A 181 16.20 -10.01 11.18
CA TRP A 181 15.39 -11.22 11.09
C TRP A 181 13.97 -10.86 10.67
N ILE A 182 13.30 -11.74 9.93
CA ILE A 182 11.99 -11.44 9.36
C ILE A 182 11.06 -12.63 9.51
N HIS A 183 9.83 -12.32 9.90
CA HIS A 183 8.73 -13.25 9.80
C HIS A 183 8.11 -13.15 8.40
N LEU A 184 8.33 -14.15 7.54
CA LEU A 184 7.95 -14.08 6.11
C LEU A 184 6.44 -13.86 5.89
N PRO A 185 5.53 -14.54 6.60
CA PRO A 185 4.09 -14.37 6.42
C PRO A 185 3.59 -12.95 6.73
N SER A 186 4.09 -12.33 7.81
CA SER A 186 3.62 -11.01 8.24
C SER A 186 4.45 -9.84 7.72
N GLY A 187 5.70 -10.10 7.33
CA GLY A 187 6.69 -9.07 7.01
C GLY A 187 7.26 -8.35 8.25
N ARG A 188 6.94 -8.77 9.48
CA ARG A 188 7.50 -8.19 10.71
C ARG A 188 9.02 -8.36 10.73
N VAL A 189 9.72 -7.30 11.12
CA VAL A 189 11.18 -7.22 11.12
C VAL A 189 11.71 -7.09 12.54
N TYR A 190 12.62 -7.97 12.88
CA TYR A 190 13.34 -8.02 14.14
C TYR A 190 14.81 -7.71 13.91
N ASN A 191 15.48 -7.25 14.96
CA ASN A 191 16.91 -7.10 14.94
C ASN A 191 17.50 -7.41 16.32
N LEU A 192 18.52 -8.25 16.33
CA LEU A 192 19.14 -8.74 17.57
C LEU A 192 19.82 -7.65 18.40
N SER A 193 20.00 -6.43 17.92
CA SER A 193 20.67 -5.37 18.67
C SER A 193 19.71 -4.35 19.28
N TYR A 194 18.47 -4.23 18.77
CA TYR A 194 17.55 -3.16 19.20
C TYR A 194 16.06 -3.53 19.18
N ASN A 195 15.62 -4.42 18.30
CA ASN A 195 14.24 -4.93 18.29
C ASN A 195 14.28 -6.46 18.36
N ARG A 196 14.80 -6.98 19.49
CA ARG A 196 14.91 -8.42 19.73
C ARG A 196 13.52 -9.04 19.84
N PRO A 197 13.29 -10.21 19.23
CA PRO A 197 12.10 -10.98 19.55
C PRO A 197 12.14 -11.38 21.04
N LYS A 198 10.98 -11.61 21.64
CA LYS A 198 10.83 -12.11 23.02
C LYS A 198 11.47 -13.48 23.18
N VAL A 199 11.40 -14.31 22.13
CA VAL A 199 12.04 -15.61 22.06
C VAL A 199 12.92 -15.64 20.82
N ASP A 200 14.21 -15.94 21.01
CA ASP A 200 15.18 -15.95 19.92
C ASP A 200 14.75 -16.89 18.79
N GLY A 201 14.69 -16.34 17.58
CA GLY A 201 14.33 -17.09 16.37
C GLY A 201 12.83 -17.23 16.12
N PHE A 202 11.95 -16.67 16.95
CA PHE A 202 10.49 -16.79 16.80
C PHE A 202 9.79 -15.43 16.77
N ASP A 203 8.71 -15.35 16.00
CA ASP A 203 7.86 -14.18 15.91
C ASP A 203 7.03 -13.97 17.19
N ASP A 204 6.95 -12.72 17.66
CA ASP A 204 6.31 -12.38 18.94
C ASP A 204 4.79 -12.54 18.95
N GLU A 205 4.15 -12.53 17.77
CA GLU A 205 2.70 -12.57 17.64
C GLU A 205 2.21 -13.97 17.26
N THR A 206 2.89 -14.65 16.33
CA THR A 206 2.47 -15.97 15.85
C THR A 206 3.25 -17.13 16.48
N GLY A 207 4.43 -16.88 17.05
CA GLY A 207 5.33 -17.94 17.53
C GLY A 207 5.97 -18.76 16.40
N GLU A 208 5.83 -18.33 15.14
CA GLU A 208 6.40 -18.99 13.97
C GLU A 208 7.89 -18.62 13.80
N PRO A 209 8.69 -19.45 13.11
CA PRO A 209 10.12 -19.21 12.98
C PRO A 209 10.43 -17.97 12.14
N LEU A 210 11.41 -17.20 12.61
CA LEU A 210 12.01 -16.10 11.86
C LEU A 210 13.06 -16.63 10.88
N SER A 211 13.27 -15.89 9.80
CA SER A 211 14.28 -16.21 8.79
C SER A 211 15.06 -14.97 8.35
N LYS A 212 16.21 -15.19 7.73
CA LYS A 212 16.96 -14.15 7.03
C LYS A 212 16.37 -13.94 5.64
N ARG A 213 16.46 -12.72 5.11
CA ARG A 213 16.18 -12.50 3.70
C ARG A 213 17.28 -13.15 2.84
N PRO A 214 16.92 -13.75 1.69
CA PRO A 214 17.93 -14.29 0.77
C PRO A 214 18.86 -13.20 0.22
N ASP A 215 18.38 -11.95 0.17
CA ASP A 215 19.08 -10.77 -0.33
C ASP A 215 19.80 -9.94 0.75
N ASP A 216 19.81 -10.37 2.02
CA ASP A 216 20.53 -9.69 3.10
C ASP A 216 21.97 -10.28 3.25
N ASN A 217 22.81 -10.07 2.23
CA ASN A 217 24.24 -10.40 2.23
C ASN A 217 25.12 -9.20 1.85
N GLU A 218 26.43 -9.28 2.13
CA GLU A 218 27.38 -8.16 1.97
C GLU A 218 27.51 -7.68 0.51
N GLU A 219 27.55 -8.59 -0.45
CA GLU A 219 27.65 -8.25 -1.87
C GLU A 219 26.41 -7.51 -2.38
N VAL A 220 25.22 -8.00 -2.01
CA VAL A 220 23.94 -7.37 -2.36
C VAL A 220 23.80 -6.03 -1.65
N PHE A 221 24.24 -5.94 -0.39
CA PHE A 221 24.24 -4.69 0.36
C PHE A 221 25.13 -3.64 -0.32
N SER A 222 26.36 -4.00 -0.67
CA SER A 222 27.31 -3.12 -1.34
C SER A 222 26.76 -2.60 -2.67
N ARG A 223 26.13 -3.48 -3.47
CA ARG A 223 25.43 -3.10 -4.70
C ARG A 223 24.30 -2.10 -4.45
N ARG A 224 23.45 -2.37 -3.46
CA ARG A 224 22.31 -1.49 -3.12
C ARG A 224 22.76 -0.14 -2.56
N LEU A 225 23.85 -0.11 -1.81
CA LEU A 225 24.43 1.11 -1.28
C LEU A 225 25.03 1.96 -2.41
N LYS A 226 25.81 1.34 -3.30
CA LYS A 226 26.31 2.00 -4.53
C LYS A 226 25.16 2.59 -5.35
N GLN A 227 24.14 1.79 -5.60
CA GLN A 227 22.98 2.22 -6.37
C GLN A 227 22.19 3.35 -5.71
N PHE A 228 22.12 3.36 -4.37
CA PHE A 228 21.53 4.47 -3.64
C PHE A 228 22.28 5.79 -3.94
N TYR A 229 23.61 5.79 -3.90
CA TYR A 229 24.40 6.98 -4.23
C TYR A 229 24.28 7.36 -5.71
N ASP A 230 24.39 6.39 -6.61
CA ASP A 230 24.42 6.64 -8.06
C ASP A 230 23.04 7.09 -8.60
N SER A 231 21.93 6.57 -8.06
CA SER A 231 20.59 6.76 -8.62
C SER A 231 19.58 7.44 -7.69
N THR A 232 19.62 7.15 -6.39
CA THR A 232 18.61 7.67 -5.44
C THR A 232 19.01 9.00 -4.81
N SER A 233 20.28 9.21 -4.50
CA SER A 233 20.77 10.48 -3.93
C SER A 233 20.44 11.71 -4.81
N PRO A 234 20.55 11.65 -6.16
CA PRO A 234 20.15 12.75 -7.02
C PRO A 234 18.67 13.15 -6.90
N LEU A 235 17.78 12.24 -6.46
CA LEU A 235 16.37 12.57 -6.21
C LEU A 235 16.19 13.59 -5.09
N LEU A 236 17.10 13.62 -4.10
CA LEU A 236 17.03 14.61 -3.03
C LEU A 236 17.22 16.03 -3.60
N SER A 237 18.17 16.19 -4.52
CA SER A 237 18.38 17.46 -5.24
C SER A 237 17.19 17.83 -6.12
N TYR A 238 16.59 16.83 -6.78
CA TYR A 238 15.36 17.02 -7.55
C TYR A 238 14.23 17.54 -6.65
N TYR A 239 13.87 16.84 -5.58
CA TYR A 239 12.80 17.25 -4.68
C TYR A 239 13.10 18.52 -3.86
N SER A 240 14.36 18.88 -3.68
CA SER A 240 14.76 20.15 -3.07
C SER A 240 14.51 21.34 -4.01
N SER A 241 14.69 21.16 -5.31
CA SER A 241 14.66 22.25 -6.30
C SER A 241 13.32 22.40 -7.03
N HIS A 242 12.57 21.31 -7.23
CA HIS A 242 11.48 21.26 -8.22
C HIS A 242 10.06 21.49 -7.68
N THR A 243 9.85 21.73 -6.39
CA THR A 243 8.48 21.74 -5.84
C THR A 243 8.23 22.86 -4.84
N ASN A 244 7.45 23.86 -5.25
CA ASN A 244 6.95 24.92 -4.36
C ASN A 244 5.98 24.39 -3.28
N SER A 245 5.44 23.17 -3.45
CA SER A 245 4.41 22.57 -2.57
C SER A 245 4.86 21.39 -1.73
N THR A 246 6.03 20.81 -2.03
CA THR A 246 6.54 19.62 -1.33
C THR A 246 7.69 20.04 -0.42
N ARG A 247 7.56 19.72 0.87
CA ARG A 247 8.61 20.00 1.85
C ARG A 247 9.59 18.83 1.88
N LEU A 248 10.88 19.07 1.71
CA LEU A 248 11.94 18.06 1.93
C LEU A 248 12.55 18.24 3.32
N MET A 249 12.61 17.19 4.13
CA MET A 249 13.22 17.20 5.47
C MET A 249 14.23 16.05 5.60
N THR A 250 15.45 16.36 6.02
CA THR A 250 16.48 15.35 6.31
C THR A 250 16.59 15.13 7.80
N LEU A 251 16.44 13.89 8.24
CA LEU A 251 16.52 13.46 9.63
C LEU A 251 17.79 12.64 9.83
N LYS A 252 18.74 13.19 10.59
CA LYS A 252 20.01 12.54 10.92
C LYS A 252 19.92 11.81 12.25
N GLY A 253 20.43 10.60 12.35
CA GLY A 253 20.53 9.90 13.63
C GLY A 253 21.11 8.49 13.51
N HIS A 254 21.48 7.92 14.65
CA HIS A 254 22.09 6.59 14.74
C HIS A 254 21.06 5.50 15.07
N THR A 255 19.91 5.86 15.65
CA THR A 255 18.86 4.91 16.02
C THR A 255 17.49 5.38 15.57
N SER A 256 16.54 4.45 15.40
CA SER A 256 15.16 4.80 15.05
C SER A 256 14.47 5.58 16.18
N ASP A 257 14.83 5.35 17.45
CA ASP A 257 14.26 6.06 18.59
C ASP A 257 14.70 7.53 18.64
N GLU A 258 15.94 7.81 18.25
CA GLU A 258 16.45 9.17 18.15
C GLU A 258 15.80 9.97 17.00
N ILE A 259 15.48 9.27 15.90
CA ILE A 259 14.86 9.88 14.71
C ILE A 259 13.35 10.06 14.90
N TRP A 260 12.70 9.14 15.62
CA TRP A 260 11.25 9.08 15.81
C TRP A 260 10.58 10.42 16.21
N PRO A 261 10.99 11.12 17.29
CA PRO A 261 10.28 12.32 17.73
C PRO A 261 10.33 13.44 16.67
N ARG A 262 11.43 13.55 15.93
CA ARG A 262 11.60 14.54 14.85
C ARG A 262 10.77 14.17 13.62
N LEU A 263 10.72 12.88 13.28
CA LEU A 263 9.85 12.37 12.22
C LEU A 263 8.38 12.67 12.53
N GLU A 264 7.95 12.32 13.74
CA GLU A 264 6.59 12.53 14.20
C GLU A 264 6.18 14.01 14.15
N ALA A 265 7.02 14.90 14.70
CA ALA A 265 6.77 16.34 14.64
C ALA A 265 6.69 16.86 13.20
N THR A 266 7.52 16.33 12.29
CA THR A 266 7.52 16.71 10.87
C THR A 266 6.21 16.27 10.19
N VAL A 267 5.75 15.06 10.47
CA VAL A 267 4.50 14.52 9.91
C VAL A 267 3.29 15.31 10.42
N LEU A 268 3.21 15.57 11.71
CA LEU A 268 2.14 16.38 12.30
C LEU A 268 2.15 17.83 11.80
N GLY A 269 3.33 18.41 11.59
CA GLY A 269 3.45 19.73 10.97
C GLY A 269 2.99 19.76 9.51
N ALA A 270 3.15 18.67 8.76
CA ALA A 270 2.69 18.54 7.38
C ALA A 270 1.19 18.19 7.27
N ALA A 271 0.62 17.53 8.29
CA ALA A 271 -0.79 17.16 8.36
C ALA A 271 -1.34 17.35 9.79
N PRO A 272 -1.69 18.58 10.21
CA PRO A 272 -2.13 18.88 11.58
C PRO A 272 -3.44 18.19 11.99
N GLY A 273 -4.30 17.85 11.03
CA GLY A 273 -5.56 17.12 11.25
C GLY A 273 -5.43 15.61 11.26
N LEU A 274 -4.21 15.07 11.30
CA LEU A 274 -3.98 13.63 11.23
C LEU A 274 -4.54 12.93 12.47
N ARG A 275 -5.49 12.03 12.25
CA ARG A 275 -6.16 11.29 13.33
C ARG A 275 -5.27 10.18 13.87
N GLU A 276 -5.20 10.06 15.18
CA GLU A 276 -4.62 8.88 15.82
C GLU A 276 -5.49 7.65 15.58
N ARG A 277 -4.83 6.51 15.38
CA ARG A 277 -5.49 5.23 15.18
C ARG A 277 -6.00 4.73 16.54
N PRO A 278 -7.29 4.37 16.66
CA PRO A 278 -7.82 3.88 17.92
C PRO A 278 -7.13 2.56 18.31
N ALA A 279 -6.89 2.38 19.61
CA ALA A 279 -6.02 1.34 20.18
C ALA A 279 -6.35 -0.10 19.75
N TRP A 280 -7.58 -0.36 19.29
CA TRP A 280 -8.09 -1.67 18.86
C TRP A 280 -7.90 -1.96 17.35
N LYS A 281 -7.44 -1.01 16.53
CA LYS A 281 -7.22 -1.17 15.07
C LYS A 281 -5.75 -1.21 14.66
N LYS A 282 -4.81 -1.68 15.48
CA LYS A 282 -3.34 -1.56 15.24
C LYS A 282 -2.76 -2.38 14.06
N HIS A 283 -3.60 -2.97 13.22
CA HIS A 283 -3.19 -3.89 12.15
C HIS A 283 -2.79 -3.17 10.84
N SER A 284 -1.72 -3.67 10.22
CA SER A 284 -1.10 -3.22 8.96
C SER A 284 -2.03 -3.45 7.76
N LEU A 285 -1.86 -2.64 6.70
CA LEU A 285 -2.61 -2.76 5.44
C LEU A 285 -2.49 -4.10 4.73
N SER A 286 -1.42 -4.86 4.97
CA SER A 286 -1.30 -6.22 4.44
C SER A 286 -2.57 -7.01 4.77
N GLU A 287 -3.08 -6.88 6.00
CA GLU A 287 -4.30 -7.54 6.45
C GLU A 287 -5.57 -6.89 5.88
N ALA A 288 -5.69 -5.55 5.85
CA ALA A 288 -6.89 -4.88 5.33
C ALA A 288 -7.11 -5.08 3.81
N VAL A 289 -6.03 -5.26 3.04
CA VAL A 289 -6.11 -5.60 1.61
C VAL A 289 -6.39 -7.10 1.43
N LEU A 290 -5.85 -7.97 2.28
CA LEU A 290 -6.17 -9.40 2.34
C LEU A 290 -7.64 -9.64 2.70
N GLU A 291 -8.19 -8.92 3.68
CA GLU A 291 -9.60 -9.01 4.10
C GLU A 291 -10.56 -8.67 2.95
N ARG A 292 -10.23 -7.68 2.10
CA ARG A 292 -11.01 -7.39 0.89
C ARG A 292 -10.91 -8.49 -0.16
N LYS A 293 -9.75 -9.15 -0.31
CA LYS A 293 -9.58 -10.29 -1.24
C LYS A 293 -10.38 -11.52 -0.78
N VAL A 294 -10.42 -11.79 0.53
CA VAL A 294 -11.19 -12.89 1.13
C VAL A 294 -12.69 -12.65 1.00
N MET A 295 -13.18 -11.41 1.20
CA MET A 295 -14.60 -11.09 1.02
C MET A 295 -15.08 -11.18 -0.43
N VAL A 296 -14.22 -10.94 -1.43
CA VAL A 296 -14.57 -11.06 -2.85
C VAL A 296 -14.50 -12.51 -3.34
N ALA A 297 -13.63 -13.34 -2.75
CA ALA A 297 -13.52 -14.76 -3.08
C ALA A 297 -14.54 -15.67 -2.35
N GLY A 298 -15.27 -15.15 -1.37
CA GLY A 298 -16.12 -15.91 -0.45
C GLY A 298 -17.62 -15.95 -0.74
N LYS A 299 -18.09 -15.61 -1.96
CA LYS A 299 -19.49 -15.90 -2.35
C LYS A 299 -19.54 -17.21 -3.13
N PRO A 300 -19.94 -18.35 -2.50
CA PRO A 300 -20.33 -19.52 -3.27
C PRO A 300 -21.63 -19.21 -4.02
N ASN A 301 -21.68 -19.63 -5.29
CA ASN A 301 -22.94 -19.83 -6.01
C ASN A 301 -23.74 -20.97 -5.37
#